data_AF-A0A661YYP2-F1
#
_entry.id   AF-A0A661YYP2-F1
#
_cell.length_a   1.000
_cell.length_b   1.000
_cell.length_c   1.000
_cell.angle_alpha   90.00
_cell.angle_beta   90.00
_cell.angle_gamma   90.00
#
_symmetry.space_group_name_H-M   'P 1'
#
loop_
_entity.id
_entity.type
_entity.pdbx_description
1 polymer ?
#
loop_
_entity_poly.entity_id
_entity_poly.type
_entity_poly.pdbx_seq_one_letter_code
_entity_poly.pdbx_strand_id
1 'polypeptide(L)'
;MKNTNAHFDSALNSVIWEINGFVSFEDFKKAGNLTHTLRKKHKTDKQINNILDMKVLSKEIQNWIDSTYFPDAKKSGLKHFAFIVPKNTFGKLSMEKVNADASKIYEMEVEYFNNADEATRWLNSIN
;
A
#
# COMPACT_ATOMS: atom_id res chain seq x y z
N MET A 1 -1.14 14.79 15.16
CA MET A 1 0.01 14.21 14.43
C MET A 1 -0.54 13.44 13.25
N LYS A 2 0.10 13.50 12.07
CA LYS A 2 -0.38 12.72 10.92
C LYS A 2 -0.02 11.25 11.15
N ASN A 3 -1.03 10.40 11.06
CA ASN A 3 -0.91 8.96 11.26
C ASN A 3 -0.60 8.21 9.96
N THR A 4 -0.25 8.95 8.91
CA THR A 4 0.13 8.39 7.61
C THR A 4 1.06 9.30 6.84
N ASN A 5 1.97 8.70 6.07
CA ASN A 5 2.97 9.38 5.25
C ASN A 5 3.33 8.53 4.02
N ALA A 6 3.64 9.17 2.90
CA ALA A 6 4.14 8.50 1.69
C ALA A 6 5.42 9.18 1.18
N HIS A 7 6.42 8.39 0.82
CA HIS A 7 7.69 8.86 0.27
C HIS A 7 8.26 7.88 -0.76
N PHE A 8 9.26 8.32 -1.53
CA PHE A 8 9.98 7.47 -2.47
C PHE A 8 11.32 7.04 -1.84
N ASP A 9 11.61 5.76 -1.89
CA ASP A 9 12.90 5.18 -1.53
C ASP A 9 13.70 4.91 -2.82
N SER A 10 14.82 5.61 -2.99
CA SER A 10 15.66 5.48 -4.18
C SER A 10 16.51 4.22 -4.19
N ALA A 11 16.86 3.66 -3.04
CA ALA A 11 17.65 2.44 -2.97
C ALA A 11 16.81 1.22 -3.39
N LEU A 12 15.52 1.22 -3.04
CA LEU A 12 14.56 0.18 -3.45
C LEU A 12 13.86 0.48 -4.77
N ASN A 13 14.03 1.69 -5.30
CA ASN A 13 13.21 2.23 -6.39
C ASN A 13 11.72 1.96 -6.14
N SER A 14 11.21 2.30 -4.96
CA SER A 14 9.88 1.93 -4.50
C SER A 14 9.19 3.10 -3.80
N VAL A 15 7.87 3.18 -3.90
CA VAL A 15 7.09 4.09 -3.06
C VAL A 15 6.78 3.40 -1.73
N ILE A 16 7.02 4.08 -0.61
CA ILE A 16 6.72 3.58 0.72
C ILE A 16 5.54 4.38 1.28
N TRP A 17 4.49 3.69 1.72
CA TRP A 17 3.35 4.28 2.39
C TRP A 17 3.19 3.68 3.78
N GLU A 18 3.34 4.51 4.81
CA GLU A 18 3.22 4.12 6.21
C GLU A 18 1.87 4.59 6.76
N ILE A 19 1.19 3.71 7.48
CA ILE A 19 -0.09 3.99 8.14
C ILE A 19 -0.03 3.40 9.56
N ASN A 20 -0.24 4.26 10.56
CA ASN A 20 -0.13 3.91 11.97
C ASN A 20 -1.41 4.30 12.72
N GLY A 21 -1.91 3.43 13.59
CA GLY A 21 -3.08 3.74 14.41
C GLY A 21 -4.35 3.99 13.60
N PHE A 22 -5.16 4.95 14.06
CA PHE A 22 -6.36 5.42 13.34
C PHE A 22 -6.01 6.55 12.39
N VAL A 23 -6.45 6.45 11.14
CA VAL A 23 -6.23 7.48 10.12
C VAL A 23 -7.57 8.04 9.67
N SER A 24 -7.65 9.37 9.51
CA SER A 24 -8.83 10.01 8.95
C SER A 24 -8.94 9.68 7.46
N PHE A 25 -10.16 9.70 6.92
CA PHE A 25 -10.35 9.49 5.48
C PHE A 25 -9.57 10.52 4.63
N GLU A 26 -9.58 11.79 5.06
CA GLU A 26 -8.86 12.86 4.38
C GLU A 26 -7.34 12.67 4.37
N ASP A 27 -6.73 12.28 5.50
CA ASP A 27 -5.29 12.04 5.54
C ASP A 27 -4.92 10.79 4.74
N PHE A 28 -5.74 9.74 4.81
CA PHE A 28 -5.54 8.52 4.02
C PHE A 28 -5.57 8.83 2.52
N LYS A 29 -6.59 9.55 2.05
CA LYS A 29 -6.73 9.94 0.64
C LYS A 29 -5.58 10.82 0.18
N LYS A 30 -5.15 11.79 1.00
CA LYS A 30 -3.99 12.64 0.69
C LYS A 30 -2.71 11.83 0.52
N ALA A 31 -2.44 10.91 1.45
CA ALA A 31 -1.25 10.05 1.37
C ALA A 31 -1.34 9.08 0.18
N GLY A 32 -2.49 8.46 -0.07
CA GLY A 32 -2.70 7.58 -1.22
C GLY A 32 -2.53 8.30 -2.56
N ASN A 33 -3.06 9.51 -2.71
CA ASN A 33 -2.84 10.31 -3.91
C ASN A 33 -1.36 10.69 -4.11
N LEU A 34 -0.64 10.93 -3.01
CA LEU A 34 0.79 11.18 -3.05
C LEU A 34 1.56 9.95 -3.56
N THR A 35 1.16 8.71 -3.21
CA THR A 35 1.81 7.50 -3.76
C THR A 35 1.70 7.45 -5.28
N HIS A 36 0.54 7.79 -5.85
CA HIS A 36 0.35 7.85 -7.30
C HIS A 36 1.26 8.88 -7.97
N THR A 37 1.38 10.08 -7.38
CA THR A 37 2.26 11.14 -7.88
C THR A 37 3.72 10.72 -7.84
N LEU A 38 4.18 10.16 -6.72
CA LEU A 38 5.55 9.68 -6.56
C LEU A 38 5.87 8.56 -7.55
N ARG A 39 4.95 7.60 -7.70
CA ARG A 39 5.11 6.47 -8.62
C ARG A 39 5.29 6.96 -10.06
N LYS A 40 4.42 7.85 -10.53
CA LYS A 40 4.54 8.45 -11.88
C LYS A 40 5.84 9.24 -12.05
N LYS A 41 6.20 10.06 -11.05
CA LYS A 41 7.40 10.90 -11.08
C LYS A 41 8.68 10.08 -11.21
N HIS A 42 8.77 9.00 -10.44
CA HIS A 42 9.97 8.16 -10.35
C HIS A 42 9.95 6.97 -11.32
N LYS A 43 8.84 6.78 -12.06
CA LYS A 43 8.65 5.66 -13.01
C LYS A 43 8.91 4.29 -12.38
N THR A 44 8.53 4.14 -11.11
CA THR A 44 8.58 2.84 -10.42
C THR A 44 7.25 2.11 -10.59
N ASP A 45 7.29 0.78 -10.54
CA ASP A 45 6.12 -0.09 -10.45
C ASP A 45 5.99 -0.79 -9.09
N LYS A 46 6.84 -0.41 -8.12
CA LYS A 46 6.96 -1.04 -6.80
C LYS A 46 6.37 -0.14 -5.71
N GLN A 47 5.68 -0.77 -4.75
CA GLN A 47 5.21 -0.09 -3.55
C GLN A 47 5.27 -1.00 -2.33
N ILE A 48 5.69 -0.45 -1.19
CA ILE A 48 5.50 -1.04 0.13
C ILE A 48 4.41 -0.26 0.87
N ASN A 49 3.41 -0.97 1.38
CA ASN A 49 2.51 -0.45 2.39
C ASN A 49 2.88 -1.03 3.75
N ASN A 50 3.41 -0.19 4.64
CA ASN A 50 3.61 -0.55 6.03
C ASN A 50 2.35 -0.21 6.83
N ILE A 51 1.63 -1.25 7.24
CA ILE A 51 0.37 -1.16 7.98
C ILE A 51 0.45 -1.92 9.31
N LEU A 52 1.67 -2.11 9.83
CA LEU A 52 1.95 -2.91 11.02
C LEU A 52 1.12 -2.45 12.23
N ASP A 53 1.02 -1.13 12.42
CA ASP A 53 0.31 -0.51 13.54
C ASP A 53 -1.08 0.01 13.18
N MET A 54 -1.54 -0.24 11.94
CA MET A 54 -2.81 0.26 11.44
C MET A 54 -3.99 -0.39 12.18
N LYS A 55 -4.97 0.43 12.59
CA LYS A 55 -6.25 -0.06 13.12
C LYS A 55 -7.21 -0.39 11.98
N VAL A 56 -8.38 -0.92 12.31
CA VAL A 56 -9.39 -1.29 11.31
C VAL A 56 -9.74 -0.09 10.44
N LEU A 57 -9.76 -0.29 9.12
CA LEU A 57 -10.16 0.73 8.16
C LEU A 57 -11.66 1.01 8.27
N SER A 58 -12.05 2.29 8.21
CA SER A 58 -13.46 2.65 8.09
C SER A 58 -14.05 2.13 6.78
N LYS A 59 -15.37 1.94 6.72
CA LYS A 59 -16.06 1.52 5.49
C LYS A 59 -15.86 2.53 4.35
N GLU A 60 -15.77 3.82 4.69
CA GLU A 60 -15.49 4.89 3.73
C GLU A 60 -14.12 4.71 3.07
N ILE A 61 -13.07 4.42 3.84
CA ILE A 61 -11.74 4.15 3.30
C ILE A 61 -11.76 2.89 2.43
N GLN A 62 -12.40 1.80 2.89
CA GLN A 62 -12.51 0.56 2.12
C GLN A 62 -13.17 0.81 0.75
N ASN A 63 -14.30 1.50 0.72
CA ASN A 63 -15.00 1.85 -0.52
C ASN A 63 -14.13 2.70 -1.46
N TRP A 64 -13.35 3.64 -0.91
CA TRP A 64 -12.46 4.49 -1.71
C TRP A 64 -11.28 3.71 -2.29
N ILE A 65 -10.74 2.75 -1.54
CA ILE A 65 -9.67 1.87 -2.01
C ILE A 65 -10.13 1.12 -3.27
N ASP A 66 -11.30 0.50 -3.20
CA ASP A 66 -11.84 -0.34 -4.26
C ASP A 66 -12.25 0.48 -5.49
N SER A 67 -12.95 1.59 -5.27
CA SER A 67 -13.53 2.40 -6.37
C SER A 67 -12.55 3.38 -7.01
N THR A 68 -11.49 3.78 -6.30
CA THR A 68 -10.61 4.89 -6.72
C THR A 68 -9.13 4.52 -6.62
N TYR A 69 -8.65 4.11 -5.44
CA TYR A 69 -7.21 3.91 -5.23
C TYR A 69 -6.62 2.86 -6.16
N PHE A 70 -7.20 1.65 -6.22
CA PHE A 70 -6.66 0.58 -7.06
C PHE A 70 -6.74 0.90 -8.56
N PRO A 71 -7.85 1.43 -9.11
CA PRO A 71 -7.90 1.92 -10.48
C PRO A 71 -6.78 2.92 -10.80
N ASP A 72 -6.54 3.88 -9.91
CA ASP A 72 -5.51 4.90 -10.12
C ASP A 72 -4.10 4.36 -9.84
N ALA A 73 -3.97 3.35 -8.98
CA ALA A 73 -2.74 2.61 -8.79
C ALA A 73 -2.31 1.88 -10.07
N LYS A 74 -3.24 1.21 -10.77
CA LYS A 74 -2.98 0.60 -12.09
C LYS A 74 -2.55 1.67 -13.11
N LYS A 75 -3.31 2.77 -13.22
CA LYS A 75 -2.98 3.88 -14.15
C LYS A 75 -1.65 4.57 -13.84
N SER A 76 -1.21 4.57 -12.58
CA SER A 76 0.08 5.12 -12.18
C SER A 76 1.23 4.13 -12.32
N GLY A 77 0.97 2.91 -12.80
CA GLY A 77 1.97 1.91 -13.15
C GLY A 77 2.31 0.91 -12.05
N LEU A 78 1.50 0.80 -10.99
CA LEU A 78 1.77 -0.18 -9.92
C LEU A 78 1.64 -1.60 -10.46
N LYS A 79 2.64 -2.44 -10.17
CA LYS A 79 2.64 -3.88 -10.48
C LYS A 79 3.00 -4.74 -9.28
N HIS A 80 3.98 -4.32 -8.48
CA HIS A 80 4.50 -5.10 -7.36
C HIS A 80 4.15 -4.42 -6.05
N PHE A 81 3.32 -5.08 -5.25
CA PHE A 81 2.72 -4.48 -4.07
C PHE A 81 2.99 -5.32 -2.81
N ALA A 82 3.96 -4.88 -2.00
CA ALA A 82 4.28 -5.51 -0.73
C ALA A 82 3.48 -4.89 0.41
N PHE A 83 2.87 -5.72 1.26
CA PHE A 83 2.23 -5.28 2.50
C PHE A 83 3.00 -5.81 3.71
N ILE A 84 3.46 -4.92 4.58
CA ILE A 84 3.99 -5.30 5.89
C ILE A 84 2.81 -5.29 6.86
N VAL A 85 2.40 -6.48 7.30
CA VAL A 85 1.18 -6.69 8.11
C VAL A 85 1.50 -7.15 9.53
N PRO A 86 0.65 -6.83 10.51
CA PRO A 86 0.77 -7.39 11.84
C PRO A 86 0.56 -8.91 11.85
N LYS A 87 1.44 -9.62 12.55
CA LYS A 87 1.44 -11.10 12.63
C LYS A 87 0.09 -11.69 13.10
N ASN A 88 -0.66 -10.98 13.95
CA ASN A 88 -1.72 -11.61 14.77
C ASN A 88 -3.07 -10.86 14.82
N THR A 89 -3.45 -9.98 13.88
CA THR A 89 -4.62 -9.09 14.13
C THR A 89 -5.65 -8.96 13.00
N PHE A 90 -6.86 -8.54 13.40
CA PHE A 90 -8.01 -8.15 12.55
C PHE A 90 -7.65 -7.20 11.40
N GLY A 91 -6.58 -6.41 11.51
CA GLY A 91 -6.09 -5.55 10.43
C GLY A 91 -5.66 -6.35 9.19
N LYS A 92 -5.03 -7.51 9.39
CA LYS A 92 -4.64 -8.42 8.30
C LYS A 92 -5.87 -8.94 7.55
N LEU A 93 -6.86 -9.46 8.26
CA LEU A 93 -8.11 -9.96 7.65
C LEU A 93 -8.88 -8.86 6.90
N SER A 94 -8.96 -7.66 7.47
CA SER A 94 -9.61 -6.52 6.80
C SER A 94 -8.88 -6.14 5.51
N MET A 95 -7.55 -6.24 5.49
CA MET A 95 -6.74 -5.89 4.33
C MET A 95 -6.72 -6.97 3.27
N GLU A 96 -6.58 -8.24 3.67
CA GLU A 96 -6.71 -9.37 2.74
C GLU A 96 -8.07 -9.35 2.05
N LYS A 97 -9.15 -8.99 2.76
CA LYS A 97 -10.48 -8.85 2.17
C LYS A 97 -10.55 -7.74 1.11
N VAL A 98 -9.99 -6.56 1.41
CA VAL A 98 -9.97 -5.41 0.49
C VAL A 98 -9.04 -5.67 -0.71
N ASN A 99 -7.93 -6.35 -0.47
CA ASN A 99 -6.95 -6.68 -1.50
C ASN A 99 -7.28 -7.95 -2.29
N ALA A 100 -8.28 -8.75 -1.89
CA ALA A 100 -8.63 -10.01 -2.54
C ALA A 100 -8.97 -9.84 -4.03
N ASP A 101 -9.49 -8.65 -4.36
CA ASP A 101 -9.83 -8.27 -5.72
C ASP A 101 -8.69 -7.49 -6.40
N ALA A 102 -7.72 -6.97 -5.64
CA ALA A 102 -6.61 -6.19 -6.18
C ALA A 102 -5.76 -7.02 -7.17
N SER A 103 -5.38 -8.22 -6.77
CA SER A 103 -4.59 -9.14 -7.60
C SER A 103 -5.37 -9.65 -8.82
N LYS A 104 -6.67 -9.93 -8.63
CA LYS A 104 -7.54 -10.47 -9.69
C LYS A 104 -7.97 -9.43 -10.73
N ILE A 105 -8.20 -8.20 -10.32
CA ILE A 105 -8.78 -7.15 -11.18
C ILE A 105 -7.67 -6.31 -11.84
N TYR A 106 -6.56 -6.06 -11.15
CA TYR A 106 -5.60 -5.04 -11.59
C TYR A 106 -4.27 -5.58 -12.10
N GLU A 107 -4.10 -6.91 -12.22
CA GLU A 107 -2.86 -7.54 -12.68
C GLU A 107 -1.65 -7.13 -11.83
N MET A 108 -1.87 -7.04 -10.51
CA MET A 108 -0.84 -6.69 -9.54
C MET A 108 -0.39 -7.95 -8.78
N GLU A 109 0.91 -8.12 -8.63
CA GLU A 109 1.50 -9.10 -7.73
C GLU A 109 1.49 -8.52 -6.31
N VAL A 110 0.71 -9.15 -5.43
CA VAL A 110 0.50 -8.68 -4.06
C VAL A 110 1.05 -9.71 -3.09
N GLU A 111 2.02 -9.32 -2.28
CA GLU A 111 2.64 -10.19 -1.29
C GLU A 111 2.57 -9.59 0.12
N TYR A 112 2.47 -10.45 1.12
CA TYR A 112 2.30 -10.08 2.52
C TYR A 112 3.47 -10.55 3.35
N PHE A 113 4.04 -9.64 4.12
CA PHE A 113 5.25 -9.85 4.92
C PHE A 113 5.02 -9.46 6.37
N ASN A 114 5.78 -10.08 7.27
CA ASN A 114 5.70 -9.78 8.69
C ASN A 114 6.74 -8.76 9.16
N ASN A 115 7.66 -8.36 8.27
CA ASN A 115 8.71 -7.37 8.54
C ASN A 115 9.17 -6.70 7.23
N ALA A 116 9.84 -5.56 7.38
CA ALA A 116 10.34 -4.76 6.26
C ALA A 116 11.46 -5.48 5.48
N ASP A 117 12.30 -6.27 6.15
CA ASP A 117 13.44 -6.93 5.53
C ASP A 117 13.01 -7.99 4.51
N GLU A 118 11.96 -8.75 4.79
CA GLU A 118 11.37 -9.72 3.85
C GLU A 118 10.72 -9.01 2.66
N ALA A 119 9.91 -7.98 2.91
CA ALA A 119 9.26 -7.20 1.85
C ALA A 119 10.29 -6.57 0.90
N THR A 120 11.35 -6.02 1.47
CA THR A 120 12.45 -5.40 0.73
C THR A 120 13.21 -6.42 -0.10
N ARG A 121 13.54 -7.59 0.48
CA ARG A 121 14.20 -8.67 -0.25
C ARG A 121 13.39 -9.15 -1.44
N TRP A 122 12.08 -9.30 -1.29
CA TRP A 122 11.19 -9.66 -2.39
C TRP A 122 11.19 -8.60 -3.50
N LEU A 123 10.98 -7.32 -3.16
CA LEU A 123 11.00 -6.24 -4.16
C LEU A 123 12.34 -6.11 -4.89
N ASN A 124 13.46 -6.37 -4.22
CA ASN A 124 14.79 -6.37 -4.84
C ASN A 124 15.04 -7.61 -5.71
N SER A 125 14.31 -8.71 -5.49
CA SER A 125 14.39 -9.90 -6.35
C SER A 125 13.65 -9.73 -7.68
N ILE A 126 12.78 -8.73 -7.76
CA ILE A 126 12.05 -8.34 -8.96
C ILE A 126 12.91 -7.34 -9.75
N ASN A 127 13.29 -7.69 -10.98
CA ASN A 127 14.10 -6.84 -11.86
C ASN A 127 13.29 -5.71 -12.50
#